data_AF-A0A353XQM3-F1
#
_entry.id   AF-A0A353XQM3-F1
#
_cell.length_a   1.000
_cell.length_b   1.000
_cell.length_c   1.000
_cell.angle_alpha   90.00
_cell.angle_beta   90.00
_cell.angle_gamma   90.00
#
_symmetry.space_group_name_H-M   'P 1'
#
loop_
_entity.id
_entity.type
_entity.pdbx_description
1 polymer ?
#
loop_
_entity_poly.entity_id
_entity_poly.type
_entity_poly.pdbx_seq_one_letter_code
_entity_poly.pdbx_strand_id
1 'polypeptide(L)'
;MTSINFCLPDNLTPEQFLAEYWQKKPLLIKQGLPQIKDMFEPDDILGLSLDEAATSRLITQNNTDNGDQWQLQQSPLSEDMFDN
;
A
#
# COMPACT_ATOMS: atom_id res chain seq x y z
N MET A 1 -3.04 -24.56 2.39
CA MET A 1 -3.06 -23.20 1.87
C MET A 1 -4.51 -22.80 1.69
N THR A 2 -4.96 -21.75 2.36
CA THR A 2 -6.34 -21.26 2.27
C THR A 2 -6.57 -20.66 0.89
N SER A 3 -7.61 -21.09 0.18
CA SER A 3 -7.97 -20.48 -1.11
C SER A 3 -8.43 -19.06 -0.86
N ILE A 4 -7.72 -18.09 -1.45
CA ILE A 4 -8.12 -16.69 -1.41
C ILE A 4 -9.19 -16.49 -2.48
N ASN A 5 -10.42 -16.22 -2.07
CA ASN A 5 -11.46 -15.80 -3.01
C ASN A 5 -11.06 -14.46 -3.65
N PHE A 6 -11.36 -14.31 -4.95
CA PHE A 6 -11.13 -13.07 -5.67
C PHE A 6 -11.78 -11.90 -4.93
N CYS A 7 -11.17 -10.73 -4.99
CA CYS A 7 -11.64 -9.54 -4.29
C CYS A 7 -12.93 -8.93 -4.87
N LEU A 8 -13.55 -9.53 -5.88
CA LEU A 8 -14.73 -8.96 -6.50
C LEU A 8 -15.98 -9.21 -5.63
N PRO A 9 -16.87 -8.22 -5.50
CA PRO A 9 -18.18 -8.42 -4.87
C PRO A 9 -18.99 -9.53 -5.57
N ASP A 10 -19.82 -10.26 -4.82
CA ASP A 10 -20.64 -11.36 -5.35
C ASP A 10 -21.56 -10.94 -6.51
N ASN A 11 -21.93 -9.65 -6.56
CA ASN A 11 -22.77 -9.06 -7.60
C ASN A 11 -21.98 -8.44 -8.77
N LEU A 12 -20.67 -8.66 -8.85
CA LEU A 12 -19.81 -8.16 -9.92
C LEU A 12 -18.93 -9.28 -10.47
N THR A 13 -19.23 -9.73 -11.69
CA THR A 13 -18.38 -10.74 -12.34
C THR A 13 -17.07 -10.13 -12.86
N PRO A 14 -16.01 -10.93 -13.06
CA PRO A 14 -14.79 -10.48 -13.72
C PRO A 14 -15.05 -9.84 -15.10
N GLU A 15 -15.97 -10.39 -15.88
CA GLU A 15 -16.32 -9.88 -17.21
C GLU A 15 -16.95 -8.48 -17.12
N GLN A 16 -17.86 -8.27 -16.16
CA GLN A 16 -18.45 -6.95 -15.91
C GLN A 16 -17.39 -5.96 -15.42
N PHE A 17 -16.49 -6.37 -14.53
CA PHE A 17 -15.37 -5.54 -14.08
C PHE A 17 -14.48 -5.08 -15.24
N LEU A 18 -14.08 -6.00 -16.12
CA LEU A 18 -13.27 -5.69 -17.31
C LEU A 18 -14.01 -4.81 -18.32
N ALA A 19 -15.30 -5.06 -18.54
CA ALA A 19 -16.11 -4.33 -19.49
C ALA A 19 -16.43 -2.90 -19.03
N GLU A 20 -16.62 -2.67 -17.73
CA GLU A 20 -17.13 -1.38 -17.24
C GLU A 20 -16.11 -0.55 -16.45
N TYR A 21 -15.16 -1.17 -15.74
CA TYR A 21 -14.31 -0.48 -14.76
C TYR A 21 -12.83 -0.50 -15.11
N TRP A 22 -12.28 -1.65 -15.51
CA TRP A 22 -10.85 -1.81 -15.78
C TRP A 22 -10.36 -0.78 -16.81
N GLN A 23 -9.37 0.03 -16.43
CA GLN A 23 -8.82 1.14 -17.22
C GLN A 23 -9.87 2.15 -17.72
N LYS A 24 -11.03 2.26 -17.07
CA LYS A 24 -12.13 3.16 -17.46
C LYS A 24 -12.54 4.11 -16.36
N LYS A 25 -12.83 3.58 -15.17
CA LYS A 25 -13.28 4.38 -14.01
C LYS A 25 -12.86 3.72 -12.70
N PRO A 26 -12.60 4.50 -11.63
CA PRO A 26 -12.27 3.94 -10.33
C PRO A 26 -13.45 3.13 -9.76
N LEU A 27 -13.14 2.10 -8.97
CA LEU A 27 -14.10 1.27 -8.25
C LEU A 27 -13.60 1.05 -6.82
N LEU A 28 -14.43 1.38 -5.83
CA LEU A 28 -14.17 1.04 -4.43
C LEU A 28 -14.80 -0.30 -4.09
N ILE A 29 -13.97 -1.29 -3.80
CA ILE A 29 -14.39 -2.61 -3.31
C ILE A 29 -14.26 -2.61 -1.78
N LYS A 30 -15.39 -2.51 -1.08
CA LYS A 30 -15.42 -2.61 0.38
C LYS A 30 -15.15 -4.06 0.80
N GLN A 31 -14.28 -4.26 1.79
CA GLN A 31 -13.92 -5.60 2.28
C GLN A 31 -13.43 -6.55 1.17
N GLY A 32 -12.63 -6.05 0.21
CA GLY A 32 -12.17 -6.86 -0.92
C GLY A 32 -11.14 -7.94 -0.56
N LEU A 33 -10.37 -7.75 0.52
CA LEU A 33 -9.32 -8.69 0.93
C LEU A 33 -9.25 -8.82 2.47
N PRO A 34 -10.32 -9.21 3.18
CA PRO A 34 -10.31 -9.29 4.64
C PRO A 34 -9.25 -10.25 5.20
N GLN A 35 -8.87 -11.26 4.42
CA GLN A 35 -7.86 -12.27 4.77
C GLN A 35 -6.42 -11.75 4.90
N ILE A 36 -6.11 -10.54 4.40
CA ILE A 36 -4.77 -9.96 4.56
C ILE A 36 -4.60 -9.27 5.90
N LYS A 37 -5.70 -9.05 6.63
CA LYS A 37 -5.68 -8.50 7.96
C LYS A 37 -4.79 -9.42 8.83
N ASP A 38 -3.81 -8.82 9.50
CA ASP A 38 -2.87 -9.49 10.39
C ASP A 38 -1.85 -10.42 9.68
N MET A 39 -1.69 -10.35 8.35
CA MET A 39 -0.62 -11.08 7.65
C MET A 39 0.78 -10.48 7.84
N PHE A 40 0.85 -9.19 8.18
CA PHE A 40 2.08 -8.44 8.41
C PHE A 40 1.87 -7.43 9.53
N GLU A 41 2.86 -7.28 10.38
CA GLU A 41 2.94 -6.21 11.37
C GLU A 41 3.71 -5.00 10.78
N PRO A 42 3.52 -3.78 11.31
CA PRO A 42 4.27 -2.61 10.86
C PRO A 42 5.80 -2.83 10.86
N ASP A 43 6.31 -3.50 11.89
CA ASP A 43 7.75 -3.78 12.05
C ASP A 43 8.28 -4.72 10.96
N ASP A 44 7.46 -5.65 10.44
CA ASP A 44 7.84 -6.53 9.32
C ASP A 44 8.11 -5.70 8.06
N ILE A 45 7.27 -4.70 7.79
CA ILE A 45 7.38 -3.84 6.62
C ILE A 45 8.55 -2.85 6.78
N LEU A 46 8.76 -2.32 7.98
CA LEU A 46 9.91 -1.47 8.28
C LEU A 46 11.22 -2.24 8.10
N GLY A 47 11.33 -3.45 8.64
CA GLY A 47 12.49 -4.32 8.46
C GLY A 47 12.76 -4.63 6.98
N LEU A 48 11.72 -4.96 6.20
CA LEU A 48 11.84 -5.16 4.76
C LEU A 48 12.32 -3.90 4.03
N SER A 49 11.91 -2.71 4.50
CA SER A 49 12.25 -1.46 3.83
C SER A 49 13.75 -1.10 3.89
N LEU A 50 14.47 -1.67 4.86
CA LEU A 50 15.92 -1.52 5.07
C LEU A 50 16.76 -2.45 4.18
N ASP A 51 16.14 -3.48 3.58
CA ASP A 51 16.85 -4.43 2.71
C ASP A 51 17.31 -3.74 1.41
N GLU A 52 18.59 -3.85 1.07
CA GLU A 52 19.17 -3.28 -0.15
C GLU A 52 18.54 -3.82 -1.44
N ALA A 53 17.98 -5.03 -1.41
CA ALA A 53 17.26 -5.63 -2.53
C ALA A 53 15.83 -5.10 -2.68
N ALA A 54 15.28 -4.46 -1.64
CA ALA A 54 13.94 -3.88 -1.67
C ALA A 54 13.97 -2.44 -2.21
N THR A 55 13.05 -2.13 -3.13
CA THR A 55 12.85 -0.74 -3.58
C THR A 55 11.91 -0.03 -2.62
N SER A 56 12.48 0.82 -1.77
CA SER A 56 11.79 1.48 -0.66
C SER A 56 11.80 2.99 -0.80
N ARG A 57 10.79 3.65 -0.23
CA ARG A 57 10.68 5.12 -0.19
C ARG A 57 10.11 5.55 1.15
N LEU A 58 10.75 6.53 1.79
CA LEU A 58 10.23 7.23 2.96
C LEU A 58 9.77 8.62 2.52
N ILE A 59 8.48 8.91 2.74
CA ILE A 59 7.87 10.20 2.42
C ILE A 59 7.38 10.80 3.74
N THR A 60 7.90 11.97 4.10
CA THR A 60 7.49 12.70 5.31
C THR A 60 6.85 14.04 4.93
N GLN A 61 5.87 14.45 5.73
CA GLN A 61 5.21 15.74 5.63
C GLN A 61 5.31 16.43 6.99
N ASN A 62 5.92 17.62 7.00
CA ASN A 62 5.95 18.49 8.16
C ASN A 62 5.11 19.74 7.90
N ASN A 63 4.22 20.06 8.83
CA ASN A 63 3.45 21.29 8.76
C ASN A 63 4.32 22.44 9.29
N THR A 64 4.59 23.43 8.44
CA THR A 64 5.36 24.63 8.80
C THR A 64 4.48 25.88 8.69
N ASP A 65 4.94 27.00 9.25
CA ASP A 65 4.25 28.30 9.11
C ASP A 65 4.09 28.74 7.63
N ASN A 66 4.91 28.18 6.73
CA ASN A 66 4.86 28.43 5.29
C ASN A 66 4.10 27.35 4.50
N GLY A 67 3.38 26.45 5.18
CA GLY A 67 2.62 25.35 4.60
C GLY A 67 3.29 23.98 4.74
N ASP A 68 2.79 23.01 3.97
CA ASP A 68 3.26 21.62 4.00
C ASP A 68 4.65 21.49 3.38
N GLN A 69 5.62 21.03 4.16
CA GLN A 69 6.95 20.69 3.69
C GLN A 69 7.05 19.17 3.49
N TRP A 70 7.20 18.76 2.24
CA TRP A 70 7.37 17.37 1.85
C TRP A 70 8.84 17.01 1.66
N GLN A 71 9.25 15.83 2.14
CA GLN A 71 10.56 15.24 1.87
C GLN A 71 10.41 13.82 1.34
N LEU A 72 11.34 13.43 0.45
CA LEU A 72 11.41 12.10 -0.14
C LEU A 72 12.82 11.55 0.04
N GLN A 73 12.91 10.34 0.57
CA GLN A 73 14.13 9.54 0.64
C GLN A 73 13.88 8.21 -0.07
N GLN A 74 14.86 7.75 -0.85
CA GLN A 74 14.78 6.50 -1.61
C GLN A 74 15.77 5.48 -1.05
N SER A 75 15.52 4.20 -1.26
CA SER A 75 16.41 3.11 -0.86
C SER A 75 17.86 3.33 -1.36
N PRO A 76 18.88 2.95 -0.56
CA PRO A 76 18.77 2.25 0.72
C PRO A 76 18.29 3.17 1.86
N LEU A 77 17.41 2.63 2.71
CA LEU A 77 16.98 3.30 3.94
C LEU A 77 17.78 2.73 5.11
N SER A 78 18.03 3.55 6.12
CA SER A 78 18.65 3.16 7.39
C SER A 78 17.72 3.47 8.55
N GLU A 79 17.92 2.79 9.69
CA GLU A 79 17.04 2.89 10.86
C GLU A 79 16.91 4.33 11.37
N ASP A 80 18.00 5.11 11.36
CA ASP A 80 18.06 6.50 11.81
C ASP A 80 17.15 7.45 11.00
N MET A 81 16.73 7.06 9.80
CA MET A 81 15.83 7.87 8.97
C MET A 81 14.39 7.87 9.51
N PHE A 82 14.04 6.93 10.41
CA PHE A 82 12.72 6.83 11.03
C PHE A 82 12.61 7.59 12.35
N ASP A 83 13.72 8.08 12.93
CA ASP A 83 13.78 8.71 14.25
C ASP A 83 13.26 10.17 14.31
N ASN A 84 12.32 10.55 13.43
CA ASN A 84 11.78 11.93 13.34
C ASN A 84 10.88 12.32 14.51
#